data_AF-A0A3N7EZS5-F1
#
_entry.id   AF-A0A3N7EZS5-F1
#
_cell.length_a   1.000
_cell.length_b   1.000
_cell.length_c   1.000
_cell.angle_alpha   90.00
_cell.angle_beta   90.00
_cell.angle_gamma   90.00
#
_symmetry.space_group_name_H-M   'P 1'
#
loop_
_entity.id
_entity.type
_entity.pdbx_description
1 polymer ?
#
loop_
_entity_poly.entity_id
_entity_poly.type
_entity_poly.pdbx_seq_one_letter_code
_entity_poly.pdbx_strand_id
1 'polypeptide(L)' 'MIKQMGIIGCYSEAEGFGKIKTEFGVEVLFYHTGVLNGADPKAGLAVSFEMHEALLVAINIQVIDQFGTAL' A
#
# COMPACT_ATOMS: atom_id res chain seq x y z
N MET A 1 -10.54 12.32 0.14
CA MET A 1 -9.34 11.47 0.07
C MET A 1 -9.21 10.99 -1.36
N ILE A 2 -8.01 11.01 -1.93
CA ILE A 2 -7.76 10.64 -3.33
C ILE A 2 -7.30 9.19 -3.37
N LYS A 3 -7.99 8.36 -4.17
CA LYS A 3 -7.59 6.98 -4.41
C LYS A 3 -6.40 6.98 -5.37
N GLN A 4 -5.36 6.24 -5.01
CA GLN A 4 -4.11 6.11 -5.76
C GLN A 4 -3.72 4.64 -5.88
N MET A 5 -2.81 4.37 -6.80
CA MET A 5 -2.22 3.05 -7.03
C MET A 5 -0.70 3.12 -6.87
N GLY A 6 -0.11 1.99 -6.52
CA GLY A 6 1.32 1.86 -6.39
C GLY A 6 1.76 0.43 -6.15
N ILE A 7 3.05 0.27 -5.91
CA ILE A 7 3.67 -1.02 -5.62
C ILE A 7 4.31 -0.94 -4.23
N ILE A 8 4.07 -1.94 -3.38
CA ILE A 8 4.81 -2.04 -2.11
C ILE A 8 6.30 -2.17 -2.44
N GLY A 9 7.10 -1.19 -2.02
CA GLY A 9 8.55 -1.20 -2.21
C GLY A 9 9.27 -2.00 -1.12
N CYS A 10 8.79 -1.89 0.12
CA CYS A 10 9.27 -2.67 1.25
C CYS A 10 8.19 -2.81 2.32
N TYR A 11 8.30 -3.85 3.14
CA TYR A 11 7.48 -4.08 4.32
C TYR A 11 8.30 -4.80 5.39
N SER A 12 8.14 -4.36 6.64
CA SER A 12 8.75 -4.96 7.82
C SER A 12 7.63 -5.48 8.71
N GLU A 13 7.42 -6.80 8.72
CA GLU A 13 6.39 -7.43 9.57
C GLU A 13 6.67 -7.21 11.05
N ALA A 14 7.95 -7.24 11.44
CA ALA A 14 8.38 -7.02 12.81
C ALA A 14 8.06 -5.60 13.31
N GLU A 15 8.10 -4.61 12.42
CA GLU A 15 7.84 -3.21 12.77
C GLU A 15 6.41 -2.75 12.42
N GLY A 16 5.68 -3.53 11.63
CA GLY A 16 4.29 -3.25 11.25
C GLY A 16 4.11 -2.07 10.28
N PHE A 17 5.13 -1.77 9.48
CA PHE A 17 5.05 -0.69 8.49
C PHE A 17 5.80 -1.02 7.19
N GLY A 18 5.48 -0.28 6.15
CA GLY A 18 6.14 -0.37 4.86
C GLY A 18 6.00 0.90 4.05
N LYS A 19 6.47 0.84 2.80
CA LYS A 19 6.36 1.95 1.84
C LYS A 19 5.74 1.49 0.53
N ILE A 20 4.88 2.32 -0.03
CA ILE A 20 4.31 2.17 -1.36
C ILE A 20 5.00 3.17 -2.28
N LYS A 21 5.57 2.68 -3.38
CA LYS A 21 6.04 3.51 -4.49
C LYS A 21 4.87 3.80 -5.43
N THR A 22 4.48 5.06 -5.54
CA THR A 22 3.42 5.50 -6.47
C THR A 22 3.90 5.47 -7.91
N GLU A 23 2.96 5.57 -8.85
CA GLU A 23 3.26 5.68 -10.29
C GLU A 23 4.13 6.91 -10.62
N PHE A 24 4.07 7.96 -9.79
CA PHE A 24 4.89 9.17 -9.92
C PHE A 24 6.28 9.03 -9.28
N GLY A 25 6.62 7.86 -8.75
CA GLY A 25 7.91 7.59 -8.11
C GLY A 25 8.05 8.12 -6.68
N VAL A 26 6.95 8.60 -6.07
CA VAL A 26 6.93 9.06 -4.68
C VAL A 26 6.77 7.85 -3.74
N GLU A 27 7.48 7.85 -2.62
CA GLU A 27 7.28 6.85 -1.56
C GLU A 27 6.27 7.35 -0.52
N VAL A 28 5.29 6.51 -0.18
CA VAL A 28 4.25 6.80 0.81
C VAL A 28 4.32 5.76 1.92
N LEU A 29 4.34 6.21 3.16
CA LEU A 29 4.39 5.34 4.32
C LEU A 29 3.01 4.69 4.55
N PHE A 30 3.00 3.43 4.97
CA PHE A 30 1.81 2.81 5.53
C PHE A 30 2.13 1.99 6.77
N TYR A 31 1.12 1.87 7.63
CA TYR A 31 1.17 1.03 8.83
C TYR A 31 0.13 -0.07 8.68
N HIS A 32 0.55 -1.32 8.84
CA HIS A 32 -0.36 -2.46 8.82
C HIS A 32 0.30 -3.64 9.52
N THR A 33 -0.51 -4.42 10.23
CA THR A 33 -0.11 -5.71 10.77
C THR A 33 -1.10 -6.76 10.28
N GLY A 34 -0.59 -7.93 9.89
CA GLY A 34 -1.40 -9.00 9.32
C GLY A 34 -1.69 -8.85 7.82
N VAL A 35 -2.74 -9.52 7.36
CA VAL A 35 -3.07 -9.66 5.94
C VAL A 35 -3.79 -8.43 5.39
N LEU A 36 -3.49 -8.05 4.15
CA LEU A 36 -4.25 -7.09 3.35
C LEU A 36 -5.13 -7.89 2.39
N ASN A 37 -6.45 -7.85 2.59
CA ASN A 37 -7.45 -8.53 1.76
C ASN A 37 -7.00 -9.92 1.25
N GLY A 38 -6.58 -10.79 2.17
CA GLY A 38 -6.20 -12.18 1.86
C GLY A 38 -4.76 -12.39 1.40
N ALA A 39 -3.95 -11.34 1.30
CA ALA A 39 -2.55 -11.41 0.92
C ALA A 39 -1.61 -10.83 2.00
N ASP A 40 -0.49 -11.50 2.23
CA ASP A 40 0.57 -10.98 3.10
C ASP A 40 1.27 -9.79 2.44
N PRO A 41 1.41 -8.64 3.13
CA PRO A 41 2.13 -7.50 2.59
C PRO A 41 3.58 -7.88 2.29
N LYS A 42 4.03 -7.63 1.07
CA LYS A 42 5.42 -7.85 0.65
C LYS A 42 5.79 -6.97 -0.52
N ALA A 43 7.09 -6.78 -0.71
CA ALA A 43 7.61 -6.02 -1.85
C ALA A 43 7.11 -6.62 -3.18
N GLY A 44 6.76 -5.74 -4.13
CA GLY A 44 6.29 -6.11 -5.46
C GLY A 44 4.77 -6.27 -5.60
N LEU A 45 4.00 -6.23 -4.50
CA LEU A 45 2.54 -6.25 -4.60
C LEU A 45 1.99 -4.92 -5.10
N ALA A 46 1.12 -4.99 -6.12
CA ALA A 46 0.32 -3.86 -6.55
C ALA A 46 -0.80 -3.62 -5.55
N VAL A 47 -1.01 -2.36 -5.17
CA VAL A 47 -2.02 -1.94 -4.20
C VAL A 47 -2.78 -0.72 -4.69
N SER A 48 -4.04 -0.61 -4.28
CA SER A 48 -4.77 0.65 -4.23
C SER A 48 -4.87 1.14 -2.79
N PHE A 49 -4.86 2.45 -2.60
CA PHE A 49 -4.92 3.07 -1.29
C PHE A 49 -5.52 4.47 -1.38
N GLU A 50 -5.88 5.03 -0.23
CA GLU A 50 -6.26 6.43 -0.10
C GLU A 50 -5.14 7.20 0.60
N MET A 51 -4.74 8.35 0.04
CA MET A 51 -3.74 9.21 0.67
C MET A 51 -4.39 10.05 1.76
N HIS A 52 -3.85 9.96 2.98
CA HIS A 52 -4.18 10.85 4.07
C HIS A 52 -3.26 12.09 4.09
N GLU A 53 -3.62 13.08 3.27
CA GLU A 53 -3.30 14.53 3.34
C GLU A 53 -2.27 14.96 4.40
N ALA A 54 -2.82 15.21 5.59
CA ALA A 54 -2.09 15.82 6.70
C ALA A 54 -1.03 14.91 7.36
N LEU A 55 -1.17 13.59 7.20
CA LEU A 55 -0.29 12.61 7.84
C LEU A 55 0.73 12.03 6.84
N LEU A 56 0.52 12.24 5.54
CA LEU A 56 1.35 11.70 4.46
C LEU A 56 1.48 10.16 4.52
N VAL A 57 0.37 9.49 4.89
CA VAL A 57 0.27 8.03 4.97
C VAL A 57 -0.79 7.49 4.04
N ALA A 58 -0.57 6.28 3.56
CA ALA A 58 -1.57 5.49 2.85
C ALA A 58 -2.47 4.76 3.85
N ILE A 59 -3.78 4.81 3.62
CA ILE A 59 -4.83 4.12 4.38
C ILE A 59 -5.76 3.37 3.42
N ASN A 60 -6.66 2.54 3.97
CA ASN A 60 -7.61 1.75 3.18
C ASN A 60 -6.92 0.94 2.06
N ILE A 61 -5.80 0.31 2.41
CA ILE A 61 -4.93 -0.36 1.45
C ILE A 61 -5.55 -1.70 1.05
N GLN A 62 -5.59 -1.94 -0.26
CA GLN A 62 -6.07 -3.19 -0.85
C GLN A 62 -5.07 -3.67 -1.88
N VAL A 63 -4.64 -4.92 -1.78
CA VAL A 63 -3.91 -5.61 -2.83
C VAL A 63 -4.83 -5.77 -4.03
N ILE A 64 -4.32 -5.43 -5.21
CA ILE A 64 -5.05 -5.46 -6.47
C ILE A 64 -4.41 -6.43 -7.46
N ASP A 65 -5.23 -6.95 -8.35
CA ASP A 65 -4.77 -7.70 -9.52
C ASP A 65 -4.24 -6.77 -10.63
N GLN A 66 -3.83 -7.37 -11.74
CA GLN A 66 -3.34 -6.67 -12.95
C GLN A 66 -4.39 -5.78 -13.63
N PHE A 67 -5.67 -5.88 -13.25
CA PHE A 67 -6.77 -5.08 -13.77
C PHE A 67 -7.18 -3.96 -12.80
N GLY A 68 -6.50 -3.85 -11.65
CA GLY A 68 -6.82 -2.86 -10.63
C GLY A 68 -8.00 -3.25 -9.74
N THR A 69 -8.42 -4.52 -9.76
CA THR A 69 -9.50 -5.04 -8.92
C THR A 69 -8.93 -5.60 -7.63
N ALA A 70 -9.56 -5.31 -6.49
CA ALA A 70 -9.13 -5.85 -5.21
C ALA A 70 -9.24 -7.38 -5.21
N LEU A 71 -8.21 -8.04 -4.65
CA LEU A 71 -8.19 -9.48 -4.40
C LEU A 71 -9.12 -9.89 -3.26
#